data_AF-B4QPJ4-F1
#
_entry.id   AF-B4QPJ4-F1
#
_cell.length_a   1.000
_cell.length_b   1.000
_cell.length_c   1.000
_cell.angle_alpha   90.00
_cell.angle_beta   90.00
_cell.angle_gamma   90.00
#
_symmetry.space_group_name_H-M   'P 1'
#
loop_
_entity.id
_entity.type
_entity.pdbx_description
1 polymer ?
#
loop_
_entity_poly.entity_id
_entity_poly.type
_entity_poly.pdbx_seq_one_letter_code
_entity_poly.pdbx_strand_id
1 'polypeptide(L)'
;MEQNVAAEQNIFVVDRKLKKTGPQADVERLAKTHWLSDYAQDIFLTMREQELRRRPFFYLSPQLNERRRMLQLLKLATSTHKLSRCALHLAVYYMDRFVDYYKIRPDKLLLVAITCLHIAAQIENTEAFIPRYCEMNQLVKNAYTAFEYKLWKGRSCAS
;
A
#
# COMPACT_ATOMS: atom_id res chain seq x y z
N MET A 1 32.86 0.82 9.80
CA MET A 1 31.41 1.01 9.59
C MET A 1 31.05 0.27 8.31
N GLU A 2 30.85 -1.04 8.41
CA GLU A 2 30.48 -1.86 7.26
C GLU A 2 28.96 -1.80 7.08
N GLN A 3 28.57 -1.42 5.86
CA GLN A 3 27.19 -1.20 5.47
C GLN A 3 26.54 -2.56 5.15
N ASN A 4 25.52 -2.92 5.93
CA ASN A 4 24.63 -4.05 5.63
C ASN A 4 23.71 -3.70 4.44
N VAL A 5 24.25 -3.74 3.22
CA VAL A 5 23.50 -3.48 1.96
C VAL A 5 22.91 -4.77 1.35
N ALA A 6 23.25 -5.94 1.89
CA ALA A 6 22.84 -7.23 1.32
C ALA A 6 21.36 -7.59 1.54
N ALA A 7 20.66 -6.97 2.50
CA ALA A 7 19.30 -7.35 2.87
C ALA A 7 18.22 -6.86 1.88
N GLU A 8 18.52 -5.89 1.01
CA GLU A 8 17.52 -5.33 0.09
C GLU A 8 17.40 -6.09 -1.24
N GLN A 9 18.28 -7.06 -1.55
CA GLN A 9 18.40 -7.61 -2.90
C GLN A 9 17.65 -8.93 -3.17
N ASN A 10 17.08 -9.59 -2.16
CA ASN A 10 16.60 -10.98 -2.32
C ASN A 10 15.10 -11.23 -2.07
N ILE A 11 14.25 -10.20 -2.13
CA ILE A 11 12.80 -10.39 -1.87
C ILE A 11 12.03 -10.94 -3.09
N PHE A 12 12.52 -10.78 -4.33
CA PHE A 12 11.73 -11.11 -5.53
C PHE A 12 12.49 -11.92 -6.61
N VAL A 13 13.29 -12.91 -6.24
CA VAL A 13 13.75 -13.91 -7.23
C VAL A 13 12.71 -15.02 -7.30
N VAL A 14 11.80 -14.92 -8.27
CA VAL A 14 10.89 -16.02 -8.63
C VAL A 14 11.68 -17.01 -9.47
N ASP A 15 12.28 -18.00 -8.82
CA ASP A 15 12.93 -19.10 -9.52
C ASP A 15 11.86 -20.01 -10.16
N ARG A 16 11.92 -20.17 -11.49
CA ARG A 16 10.88 -20.84 -12.30
C ARG A 16 10.90 -22.36 -12.20
N LYS A 17 11.78 -22.97 -11.41
CA LYS A 17 11.90 -24.42 -11.36
C LYS A 17 11.95 -24.95 -9.94
N LEU A 18 10.79 -25.30 -9.38
CA LEU A 18 10.66 -26.41 -8.43
C LEU A 18 9.18 -26.75 -8.20
N LYS A 19 8.71 -27.84 -8.83
CA LYS A 19 7.52 -28.55 -8.34
C LYS A 19 7.94 -29.25 -7.05
N LYS A 20 7.56 -28.73 -5.88
CA LYS A 20 7.77 -29.40 -4.57
C LYS A 20 6.47 -29.44 -3.79
N THR A 21 6.26 -30.57 -3.12
CA THR A 21 5.13 -30.88 -2.25
C THR A 21 5.03 -29.87 -1.11
N GLY A 22 3.79 -29.42 -0.83
CA GLY A 22 3.41 -28.28 0.01
C GLY A 22 4.27 -27.98 1.26
N PRO A 23 4.59 -28.94 2.15
CA PRO A 23 5.28 -28.62 3.40
C PRO A 23 6.74 -28.18 3.22
N GLN A 24 7.42 -28.63 2.16
CA GLN A 24 8.86 -28.39 1.98
C GLN A 24 9.16 -26.98 1.42
N ALA A 25 8.24 -26.42 0.65
CA ALA A 25 8.37 -25.08 0.08
C ALA A 25 8.10 -23.99 1.13
N ASP A 26 7.23 -24.27 2.10
CA ASP A 26 6.89 -23.35 3.18
C ASP A 26 8.10 -23.20 4.14
N VAL A 27 8.72 -24.32 4.55
CA VAL A 27 9.92 -24.31 5.43
C VAL A 27 11.10 -23.55 4.81
N GLU A 28 11.34 -23.69 3.50
CA GLU A 28 12.42 -22.98 2.80
C GLU A 28 12.17 -21.46 2.73
N ARG A 29 10.91 -21.03 2.60
CA ARG A 29 10.54 -19.60 2.64
C ARG A 29 10.69 -19.01 4.03
N LEU A 30 10.22 -19.71 5.06
CA LEU A 30 10.36 -19.29 6.46
C LEU A 30 11.84 -19.10 6.84
N ALA A 31 12.71 -20.02 6.42
CA ALA A 31 14.15 -19.94 6.62
C ALA A 31 14.78 -18.72 5.91
N LYS A 32 14.35 -18.40 4.67
CA LYS A 32 14.83 -17.22 3.92
C LYS A 32 14.45 -15.88 4.57
N THR A 33 13.36 -15.86 5.33
CA THR A 33 12.85 -14.64 5.99
C THR A 33 13.47 -14.37 7.37
N HIS A 34 14.41 -15.19 7.84
CA HIS A 34 15.13 -15.01 9.12
C HIS A 34 14.24 -14.83 10.37
N TRP A 35 13.01 -15.35 10.37
CA TRP A 35 12.17 -15.35 11.57
C TRP A 35 12.64 -16.46 12.52
N LEU A 36 13.65 -16.15 13.33
CA LEU A 36 14.17 -17.02 14.40
C LEU A 36 13.29 -16.94 15.65
N SER A 37 11.98 -17.12 15.48
CA SER A 37 11.00 -17.06 16.58
C SER A 37 10.08 -18.26 16.51
N ASP A 38 9.68 -18.80 17.66
CA ASP A 38 8.71 -19.89 17.77
C ASP A 38 7.36 -19.53 17.13
N TYR A 39 7.06 -18.24 16.97
CA TYR A 39 5.85 -17.74 16.31
C TYR A 39 5.95 -17.65 14.78
N ALA A 40 7.10 -17.92 14.19
CA ALA A 40 7.32 -17.71 12.76
C ALA A 40 6.29 -18.46 11.88
N GLN A 41 6.00 -19.70 12.25
CA GLN A 41 5.02 -20.54 11.55
C GLN A 41 3.60 -19.99 11.66
N ASP A 42 3.20 -19.57 12.87
CA ASP A 42 1.85 -19.05 13.12
C ASP A 42 1.63 -17.70 12.42
N ILE A 43 2.65 -16.84 12.45
CA ILE A 43 2.67 -15.56 11.73
C ILE A 43 2.52 -15.83 10.23
N PHE A 44 3.29 -16.78 9.67
CA PHE A 44 3.20 -17.15 8.26
C PHE A 44 1.81 -17.65 7.87
N LEU A 45 1.26 -18.59 8.64
CA LEU A 45 -0.08 -19.14 8.38
C LEU A 45 -1.16 -18.06 8.46
N THR A 46 -1.07 -17.17 9.45
CA THR A 46 -1.99 -16.04 9.60
C THR A 46 -1.89 -15.07 8.42
N MET A 47 -0.67 -14.70 7.99
CA MET A 47 -0.46 -13.82 6.84
C MET A 47 -1.01 -14.45 5.55
N ARG A 48 -0.76 -15.74 5.33
CA ARG A 48 -1.26 -16.49 4.17
C ARG A 48 -2.79 -16.54 4.16
N GLU A 49 -3.41 -16.81 5.30
CA GLU A 49 -4.87 -16.81 5.40
C GLU A 49 -5.44 -15.41 5.12
N GLN A 50 -4.82 -14.36 5.67
CA GLN A 50 -5.23 -13.00 5.37
C GLN A 50 -5.11 -12.67 3.88
N GLU A 51 -4.04 -13.10 3.21
CA GLU A 51 -3.88 -12.95 1.77
C GLU A 51 -4.99 -13.67 0.99
N LEU A 52 -5.34 -14.89 1.36
CA LEU A 52 -6.42 -15.66 0.72
C LEU A 52 -7.80 -15.04 0.94
N ARG A 53 -8.02 -14.40 2.09
CA ARG A 53 -9.26 -13.67 2.39
C ARG A 53 -9.34 -12.31 1.68
N ARG A 54 -8.26 -11.84 1.05
CA ARG A 54 -8.30 -10.58 0.30
C ARG A 54 -9.24 -10.75 -0.89
N ARG A 55 -10.26 -9.89 -0.94
CA ARG A 55 -11.15 -9.80 -2.12
C ARG A 55 -10.34 -9.70 -3.42
N PRO A 56 -10.76 -10.45 -4.46
CA PRO A 56 -10.10 -10.48 -5.75
C PRO A 56 -10.08 -9.08 -6.39
N PHE A 57 -8.98 -8.78 -7.07
CA PHE A 57 -8.73 -7.53 -7.76
C PHE A 57 -8.79 -7.79 -9.26
N PHE A 58 -9.76 -7.18 -9.96
CA PHE A 58 -10.12 -7.62 -11.31
C PHE A 58 -9.57 -6.70 -12.42
N TYR A 59 -9.00 -5.54 -12.08
CA TYR A 59 -8.43 -4.58 -13.03
C TYR A 59 -9.41 -4.16 -14.15
N LEU A 60 -10.71 -4.14 -13.86
CA LEU A 60 -11.74 -3.90 -14.87
C LEU A 60 -12.05 -2.41 -15.06
N SER A 61 -11.50 -1.55 -14.20
CA SER A 61 -11.78 -0.13 -14.24
C SER A 61 -11.05 0.57 -15.40
N PRO A 62 -11.75 1.29 -16.30
CA PRO A 62 -11.13 2.08 -17.37
C PRO A 62 -10.28 3.26 -16.86
N GLN A 63 -10.31 3.50 -15.55
CA GLN A 63 -9.62 4.59 -14.85
C GLN A 63 -8.13 4.29 -14.60
N LEU A 64 -7.65 3.10 -15.02
CA LEU A 64 -6.24 2.71 -14.95
C LEU A 64 -5.31 3.58 -15.81
N ASN A 65 -5.83 4.27 -16.83
CA ASN A 65 -5.02 5.21 -17.62
C ASN A 65 -4.46 6.38 -16.77
N GLU A 66 -5.23 6.83 -15.77
CA GLU A 66 -4.81 7.88 -14.83
C GLU A 66 -3.99 7.32 -13.65
N ARG A 67 -3.83 5.99 -13.56
CA ARG A 67 -3.06 5.33 -12.48
C ARG A 67 -1.62 5.83 -12.43
N ARG A 68 -0.99 6.03 -13.58
CA ARG A 68 0.38 6.54 -13.64
C ARG A 68 0.50 7.91 -12.97
N ARG A 69 -0.47 8.79 -13.23
CA ARG A 69 -0.53 10.14 -12.65
C ARG A 69 -0.74 10.09 -11.14
N MET A 70 -1.65 9.24 -10.66
CA MET A 70 -1.86 9.03 -9.23
C MET A 70 -0.63 8.45 -8.53
N LEU A 71 0.04 7.47 -9.13
CA LEU A 71 1.27 6.89 -8.58
C LEU A 71 2.43 7.89 -8.51
N GLN A 72 2.58 8.73 -9.52
CA GLN A 72 3.58 9.82 -9.51
C GLN A 72 3.31 10.79 -8.36
N LEU A 73 2.03 11.16 -8.15
CA LEU A 73 1.63 11.99 -7.03
C LEU A 73 1.93 11.31 -5.68
N LEU A 74 1.59 10.03 -5.52
CA LEU A 74 1.88 9.26 -4.30
C LEU A 74 3.38 9.21 -4.00
N LYS A 75 4.21 8.96 -5.01
CA LYS A 75 5.67 8.92 -4.87
C LYS A 75 6.22 10.30 -4.49
N LEU A 76 5.72 11.37 -5.11
CA LEU A 76 6.10 12.74 -4.77
C LEU A 76 5.70 13.11 -3.33
N ALA A 77 4.45 12.80 -2.94
CA ALA A 77 3.93 13.04 -1.60
C ALA A 77 4.71 12.25 -0.53
N THR A 78 5.04 10.99 -0.80
CA THR A 78 5.84 10.15 0.10
C THR A 78 7.25 10.73 0.27
N SER A 79 7.89 11.17 -0.82
CA SER A 79 9.23 11.75 -0.78
C SER A 79 9.26 13.11 -0.06
N THR A 80 8.24 13.93 -0.25
CA THR A 80 8.15 15.27 0.36
C THR A 80 7.90 15.20 1.86
N HIS A 81 7.06 14.26 2.30
CA HIS A 81 6.74 14.06 3.72
C HIS A 81 7.61 13.00 4.41
N LYS A 82 8.64 12.48 3.73
CA LYS A 82 9.55 11.43 4.25
C LYS A 82 8.81 10.22 4.85
N LEU A 83 7.71 9.81 4.21
CA LEU A 83 6.91 8.67 4.65
C LEU A 83 7.63 7.34 4.36
N SER A 84 7.29 6.30 5.12
CA SER A 84 7.88 4.96 4.94
C SER A 84 7.52 4.35 3.58
N ARG A 85 8.39 3.47 3.07
CA ARG A 85 8.10 2.70 1.85
C ARG A 85 6.87 1.79 2.03
N CYS A 86 6.65 1.28 3.25
CA CYS A 86 5.47 0.51 3.62
C CYS A 86 4.18 1.33 3.48
N ALA A 87 4.17 2.59 3.96
CA ALA A 87 3.05 3.50 3.79
C ALA A 87 2.72 3.79 2.33
N LEU A 88 3.74 3.95 1.47
CA LEU A 88 3.53 4.10 0.03
C LEU A 88 2.87 2.85 -0.57
N HIS A 89 3.40 1.66 -0.28
CA HIS A 89 2.82 0.42 -0.81
C HIS A 89 1.40 0.18 -0.32
N LEU A 90 1.13 0.50 0.94
CA LEU A 90 -0.21 0.41 1.52
C LEU A 90 -1.17 1.42 0.88
N ALA A 91 -0.71 2.64 0.60
CA ALA A 91 -1.48 3.65 -0.11
C ALA A 91 -1.85 3.21 -1.54
N VAL A 92 -0.87 2.64 -2.26
CA VAL A 92 -1.09 2.07 -3.61
C VAL A 92 -2.11 0.96 -3.56
N TYR A 93 -2.01 0.06 -2.59
CA TYR A 93 -2.95 -1.03 -2.40
C TYR A 93 -4.38 -0.52 -2.16
N TYR A 94 -4.58 0.49 -1.31
CA TYR A 94 -5.90 1.07 -1.09
C TYR A 94 -6.44 1.79 -2.32
N MET A 95 -5.61 2.59 -2.99
CA MET A 95 -6.00 3.32 -4.19
C MET A 95 -6.43 2.37 -5.31
N ASP A 96 -5.62 1.36 -5.60
CA ASP A 96 -5.88 0.40 -6.67
C ASP A 96 -7.25 -0.28 -6.43
N ARG A 97 -7.53 -0.75 -5.20
CA ARG A 97 -8.83 -1.35 -4.84
C ARG A 97 -10.00 -0.39 -4.92
N PHE A 98 -9.80 0.84 -4.48
CA PHE A 98 -10.87 1.84 -4.45
C PHE A 98 -11.31 2.21 -5.88
N VAL A 99 -10.36 2.31 -6.81
CA VAL A 99 -10.62 2.62 -8.23
C VAL A 99 -11.21 1.43 -9.01
N ASP A 100 -10.93 0.19 -8.59
CA ASP A 100 -11.55 -1.01 -9.19
C ASP A 100 -13.00 -1.20 -8.74
N TYR A 101 -13.32 -0.84 -7.50
CA TYR A 101 -14.67 -0.99 -6.96
C TYR A 101 -15.61 0.19 -7.26
N TYR A 102 -15.10 1.42 -7.23
CA TYR A 102 -15.92 2.62 -7.40
C TYR A 102 -15.65 3.30 -8.75
N LYS A 103 -16.72 3.59 -9.50
CA LYS A 103 -16.63 4.49 -10.67
C LYS A 103 -16.52 5.93 -10.21
N ILE A 104 -15.28 6.42 -10.05
CA ILE A 104 -15.00 7.77 -9.57
C ILE A 104 -14.80 8.72 -10.77
N ARG A 105 -15.18 9.98 -10.62
CA ARG A 105 -14.90 11.02 -11.62
C ARG A 105 -13.40 11.27 -11.73
N PRO A 106 -12.85 11.50 -12.95
CA PRO A 106 -11.42 11.75 -13.13
C PRO A 106 -10.91 12.94 -12.31
N ASP A 107 -11.75 13.97 -12.18
CA ASP A 107 -11.46 15.18 -11.39
C ASP A 107 -11.25 14.92 -9.90
N LYS A 108 -11.65 13.76 -9.38
CA LYS A 108 -11.55 13.39 -7.95
C LYS A 108 -10.55 12.26 -7.70
N LEU A 109 -9.90 11.72 -8.74
CA LEU A 109 -8.94 10.62 -8.59
C LEU A 109 -7.71 11.01 -7.77
N LEU A 110 -7.19 12.23 -7.96
CA LEU A 110 -6.04 12.73 -7.18
C LEU A 110 -6.39 12.94 -5.71
N LEU A 111 -7.62 13.38 -5.42
CA LEU A 111 -8.14 13.49 -4.06
C LEU A 111 -8.17 12.12 -3.38
N VAL A 112 -8.68 11.10 -4.07
CA VAL A 112 -8.70 9.71 -3.57
C VAL A 112 -7.29 9.23 -3.28
N ALA A 113 -6.35 9.39 -4.22
CA ALA A 113 -4.96 8.97 -4.02
C ALA A 113 -4.34 9.59 -2.75
N ILE A 114 -4.54 10.89 -2.52
CA ILE A 114 -4.06 11.57 -1.31
C ILE A 114 -4.74 11.05 -0.05
N THR A 115 -6.06 10.84 -0.08
CA THR A 115 -6.76 10.28 1.09
C THR A 115 -6.26 8.88 1.43
N CYS A 116 -5.97 8.04 0.42
CA CYS A 116 -5.39 6.72 0.62
C CYS A 116 -3.99 6.80 1.24
N LEU A 117 -3.15 7.74 0.80
CA LEU A 117 -1.83 7.97 1.40
C LEU A 117 -1.92 8.45 2.84
N HIS A 118 -2.86 9.35 3.11
CA HIS A 118 -3.09 9.84 4.46
C HIS A 118 -3.51 8.71 5.40
N ILE A 119 -4.47 7.87 4.99
CA ILE A 119 -4.88 6.70 5.78
C ILE A 119 -3.72 5.73 5.98
N ALA A 120 -2.95 5.43 4.92
CA ALA A 120 -1.79 4.56 5.02
C ALA A 120 -0.71 5.13 5.96
N ALA A 121 -0.45 6.43 5.92
CA ALA A 121 0.47 7.11 6.83
C ALA A 121 -0.02 7.05 8.29
N GLN A 122 -1.33 7.12 8.53
CA GLN A 122 -1.92 6.95 9.87
C GLN A 122 -1.77 5.52 10.40
N ILE A 123 -1.78 4.51 9.53
CA ILE A 123 -1.66 3.09 9.91
C ILE A 123 -0.20 2.74 10.19
N GLU A 124 0.73 3.21 9.35
CA GLU A 124 2.14 2.82 9.39
C GLU A 124 2.97 3.67 10.35
N ASN A 125 2.67 4.96 10.52
CA ASN A 125 3.49 5.82 11.38
C ASN A 125 2.97 5.81 12.82
N THR A 126 3.73 5.16 13.71
CA THR A 126 3.57 5.24 15.16
C THR A 126 4.03 6.59 15.74
N GLU A 127 4.88 7.34 15.03
CA GLU A 127 5.45 8.62 15.50
C GLU A 127 5.00 9.82 14.64
N ALA A 128 3.96 10.51 15.12
CA ALA A 128 3.60 11.94 15.04
C ALA A 128 3.60 12.74 13.70
N PHE A 129 4.25 12.33 12.62
CA PHE A 129 4.29 13.14 11.38
C PHE A 129 3.29 12.66 10.32
N ILE A 130 2.00 12.72 10.66
CA ILE A 130 0.93 12.54 9.69
C ILE A 130 0.69 13.91 9.02
N PRO A 131 0.94 14.06 7.71
CA PRO A 131 0.78 15.34 7.04
C PRO A 131 -0.67 15.81 7.12
N ARG A 132 -0.88 17.09 7.45
CA ARG A 132 -2.23 17.65 7.51
C ARG A 132 -2.83 17.71 6.11
N TYR A 133 -4.15 17.64 6.02
CA TYR A 133 -4.84 17.76 4.72
C TYR A 133 -4.46 19.04 3.97
N CYS A 134 -4.22 20.14 4.67
CA CYS A 134 -3.79 21.39 4.06
C CYS A 134 -2.43 21.26 3.35
N GLU A 135 -1.49 20.51 3.91
CA GLU A 135 -0.15 20.30 3.34
C GLU A 135 -0.22 19.36 2.13
N MET A 136 -1.00 18.28 2.23
CA MET A 136 -1.20 17.39 1.09
C MET A 136 -1.94 18.08 -0.05
N ASN A 137 -2.87 18.99 0.25
CA ASN A 137 -3.63 19.71 -0.77
C ASN A 137 -2.77 20.70 -1.58
N GLN A 138 -1.68 21.21 -0.99
CA GLN A 138 -0.69 22.01 -1.72
C GLN A 138 -0.05 21.21 -2.86
N LEU A 139 0.11 19.88 -2.70
CA LEU A 139 0.66 19.00 -3.74
C LEU A 139 -0.27 18.85 -4.96
N VAL A 140 -1.56 19.18 -4.81
CA VAL A 140 -2.55 19.22 -5.91
C VAL A 140 -2.93 20.65 -6.25
N LYS A 141 -2.06 21.63 -5.97
CA LYS A 141 -2.29 23.05 -6.27
C LYS A 141 -3.58 23.59 -5.64
N ASN A 142 -3.94 23.11 -4.45
CA ASN A 142 -5.16 23.49 -3.72
C ASN A 142 -6.47 23.26 -4.49
N ALA A 143 -6.52 22.23 -5.33
CA ALA A 143 -7.71 21.91 -6.12
C ALA A 143 -8.96 21.55 -5.28
N TYR A 144 -8.81 21.22 -3.99
CA TYR A 144 -9.89 20.72 -3.14
C TYR A 144 -10.01 21.47 -1.81
N THR A 145 -11.20 21.51 -1.22
CA THR A 145 -11.43 22.12 0.10
C THR A 145 -11.33 21.07 1.22
N ALA A 146 -10.94 21.47 2.43
CA ALA A 146 -10.85 20.57 3.60
C ALA A 146 -12.17 19.81 3.89
N PHE A 147 -13.31 20.39 3.51
CA PHE A 147 -14.63 19.74 3.60
C PHE A 147 -14.73 18.48 2.73
N GLU A 148 -14.14 18.49 1.54
CA GLU A 148 -14.17 17.34 0.64
C GLU A 148 -13.40 16.16 1.25
N TYR A 149 -12.21 16.39 1.81
CA TYR A 149 -11.45 15.36 2.51
C TYR A 149 -12.25 14.71 3.67
N LYS A 150 -13.00 15.51 4.43
CA LYS A 150 -13.84 15.02 5.53
C LYS A 150 -15.01 14.18 5.02
N LEU A 151 -15.61 14.56 3.90
CA LEU A 151 -16.69 13.81 3.24
C LEU A 151 -16.23 12.43 2.80
N TRP A 152 -15.02 12.31 2.23
CA TRP A 152 -14.48 11.02 1.77
C TRP A 152 -14.16 10.07 2.92
N LYS A 153 -13.64 10.58 4.06
CA LYS A 153 -13.47 9.75 5.26
C LYS A 153 -14.80 9.22 5.80
N GLY A 154 -15.86 10.04 5.79
CA GLY A 154 -17.18 9.64 6.28
C GLY A 154 -17.92 8.63 5.39
N ARG A 155 -17.71 8.67 4.07
CA ARG A 155 -18.41 7.76 3.13
C ARG A 155 -17.91 6.32 3.19
N SER A 156 -16.71 6.07 3.71
CA SER A 156 -16.15 4.72 3.82
C SER A 156 -16.84 3.84 4.89
N CYS A 157 -17.68 4.40 5.76
CA CYS A 157 -18.42 3.66 6.79
C CYS A 157 -19.90 3.37 6.43
N ALA A 158 -20.38 3.78 5.25
CA ALA A 158 -21.82 3.74 4.92
C ALA A 158 -22.20 2.67 3.88
N SER A 159 -21.38 1.64 3.68
CA SER A 159 -21.64 0.55 2.72
C SER A 159 -21.28 -0.81 3.29
#